data_AF-A0A8H7IA51-F1
#
_entry.id   AF-A0A8H7IA51-F1
#
_cell.length_a   1.000
_cell.length_b   1.000
_cell.length_c   1.000
_cell.angle_alpha   90.00
_cell.angle_beta   90.00
_cell.angle_gamma   90.00
#
_symmetry.space_group_name_H-M   'P 1'
#
loop_
_entity.id
_entity.type
_entity.pdbx_description
1 polymer ?
#
loop_
_entity_poly.entity_id
_entity_poly.type
_entity_poly.pdbx_seq_one_letter_code
_entity_poly.pdbx_strand_id
1 'polypeptide(L)'
;MSRVLDPQIDRTSMSRALGPHFSTIKLPNWNATPATRGTRLPGDEADELAVQTGTETTMIPTLTNTPLADVIVIDASVLIYALGAVQRWCHDGQTQVVIPLEALNTLDVLKSGTNQTAVRSRAASRVLEEEVGNNPRIRVQRDDAFVPWDSIAAKSATGGNSIPNQPDSRWKVEGAGAPEWMKRMVCCAKWEASAGNPDGKRVVFAVVDAKDVAASAGRHDNLVDGELVSEWSTKLGLEVVKVDKEKPTGSPTKGERRTRGGGKPTPAITAPPAGKVIRVLARGEKLEPE
;
A
#
# COMPACT_ATOMS: atom_id res chain seq x y z
N MET A 1 17.90 -49.63 8.89
CA MET A 1 18.06 -48.76 7.71
C MET A 1 16.69 -48.29 7.27
N SER A 2 16.19 -47.20 7.87
CA SER A 2 14.86 -46.65 7.57
C SER A 2 15.04 -45.38 6.73
N ARG A 3 14.53 -45.40 5.50
CA ARG A 3 14.53 -44.23 4.61
C ARG A 3 13.33 -43.35 4.98
N VAL A 4 13.62 -42.14 5.44
CA VAL A 4 12.65 -41.04 5.58
C VAL A 4 12.38 -40.50 4.17
N LEU A 5 11.12 -40.46 3.76
CA LEU A 5 10.69 -39.82 2.52
C LEU A 5 10.30 -38.38 2.84
N ASP A 6 10.98 -37.43 2.21
CA ASP A 6 10.62 -36.01 2.21
C ASP A 6 9.33 -35.79 1.40
N PRO A 7 8.35 -35.01 1.91
CA PRO A 7 7.22 -34.58 1.10
C PRO A 7 7.65 -33.46 0.15
N GLN A 8 7.67 -33.75 -1.15
CA GLN A 8 7.68 -32.72 -2.19
C GLN A 8 6.41 -31.87 -2.07
N ILE A 9 6.56 -30.63 -1.64
CA ILE A 9 5.52 -29.61 -1.77
C ILE A 9 5.55 -29.12 -3.21
N ASP A 10 4.54 -29.54 -3.98
CA ASP A 10 4.28 -29.08 -5.34
C ASP A 10 3.86 -27.60 -5.30
N ARG A 11 4.73 -26.71 -5.81
CA ARG A 11 4.52 -25.25 -5.83
C ARG A 11 3.69 -24.78 -7.04
N THR A 12 3.10 -25.69 -7.81
CA THR A 12 2.53 -25.37 -9.14
C THR A 12 1.05 -24.96 -9.11
N SER A 13 0.49 -24.60 -7.95
CA SER A 13 -0.96 -24.40 -7.83
C SER A 13 -1.38 -23.06 -7.23
N MET A 14 -0.93 -21.92 -7.79
CA MET A 14 -1.61 -20.62 -7.57
C MET A 14 -1.66 -19.67 -8.78
N SER A 15 -1.14 -20.01 -9.95
CA SER A 15 -1.10 -19.09 -11.10
C SER A 15 -2.39 -19.04 -11.96
N ARG A 16 -3.57 -19.43 -11.44
CA ARG A 16 -4.81 -19.53 -12.24
C ARG A 16 -5.82 -18.39 -12.10
N ALA A 17 -5.51 -17.31 -11.37
CA ALA A 17 -6.48 -16.23 -11.13
C ALA A 17 -6.29 -14.96 -11.99
N LEU A 18 -5.28 -14.87 -12.86
CA LEU A 18 -5.08 -13.71 -13.73
C LEU A 18 -4.95 -14.15 -15.20
N GLY A 19 -5.90 -13.71 -16.03
CA GLY A 19 -6.08 -14.16 -17.41
C GLY A 19 -4.94 -13.79 -18.38
N PRO A 20 -5.03 -14.26 -19.64
CA PRO A 20 -3.91 -14.33 -20.59
C PRO A 20 -3.52 -13.01 -21.28
N HIS A 21 -3.85 -11.83 -20.73
CA HIS A 21 -3.62 -10.54 -21.43
C HIS A 21 -2.31 -9.82 -21.09
N PHE A 22 -1.40 -10.41 -20.31
CA PHE A 22 -0.26 -9.67 -19.76
C PHE A 22 1.05 -9.72 -20.55
N SER A 23 1.03 -10.06 -21.84
CA SER A 23 2.26 -10.16 -22.64
C SER A 23 2.12 -9.40 -23.95
N THR A 24 2.49 -8.12 -23.96
CA THR A 24 3.21 -7.41 -25.04
C THR A 24 3.25 -5.91 -24.73
N ILE A 25 4.30 -5.43 -24.07
CA ILE A 25 4.68 -4.01 -24.10
C ILE A 25 6.12 -3.93 -24.59
N LYS A 26 6.30 -3.44 -25.82
CA LYS A 26 7.59 -3.06 -26.40
C LYS A 26 7.99 -1.71 -25.81
N LEU A 27 9.12 -1.65 -25.11
CA LEU A 27 9.73 -0.39 -24.67
C LEU A 27 10.42 0.30 -25.85
N PRO A 28 10.27 1.63 -26.04
CA PRO A 28 11.08 2.38 -26.99
C PRO A 28 12.50 2.63 -26.45
N ASN A 29 13.46 2.56 -27.38
CA ASN A 29 14.89 2.78 -27.16
C ASN A 29 15.18 4.28 -27.13
N TRP A 30 15.66 4.81 -26.00
CA TRP A 30 15.96 6.24 -25.83
C TRP A 30 17.47 6.48 -25.68
N ASN A 31 18.12 6.75 -26.82
CA ASN A 31 19.45 7.35 -26.87
C ASN A 31 19.29 8.85 -27.09
N ALA A 32 19.70 9.69 -26.12
CA ALA A 32 20.36 10.99 -26.37
C ALA A 32 20.68 11.74 -25.06
N THR A 33 21.93 12.15 -24.94
CA THR A 33 22.46 13.34 -24.23
C THR A 33 23.53 13.94 -25.16
N PRO A 34 24.15 15.13 -24.90
CA PRO A 34 23.84 16.24 -23.98
C PRO A 34 23.97 17.65 -24.63
N ALA A 35 23.59 18.74 -23.95
CA ALA A 35 24.25 20.07 -24.04
C ALA A 35 23.70 21.05 -22.98
N THR A 36 24.47 21.55 -22.00
CA THR A 36 25.44 22.69 -21.94
C THR A 36 24.86 24.07 -21.58
N ARG A 37 25.36 24.59 -20.45
CA ARG A 37 25.76 25.99 -20.08
C ARG A 37 24.74 27.14 -20.03
N GLY A 38 24.76 27.85 -18.89
CA GLY A 38 24.26 29.23 -18.78
C GLY A 38 24.54 29.85 -17.40
N THR A 39 25.73 30.43 -17.23
CA THR A 39 26.13 31.33 -16.13
C THR A 39 25.42 32.69 -16.19
N ARG A 40 24.99 33.24 -15.04
CA ARG A 40 25.01 34.70 -14.80
C ARG A 40 25.05 35.05 -13.30
N LEU A 41 25.67 36.21 -13.06
CA LEU A 41 26.32 36.75 -11.86
C LEU A 41 25.37 37.55 -10.92
N PRO A 42 25.88 37.98 -9.74
CA PRO A 42 25.12 38.63 -8.66
C PRO A 42 25.08 40.16 -8.80
N GLY A 43 24.18 40.81 -8.07
CA GLY A 43 24.13 42.26 -7.89
C GLY A 43 23.34 42.63 -6.64
N ASP A 44 24.01 43.36 -5.74
CA ASP A 44 23.49 44.07 -4.58
C ASP A 44 22.35 45.05 -4.92
N GLU A 45 21.43 45.29 -3.99
CA GLU A 45 21.17 46.65 -3.48
C GLU A 45 20.30 46.61 -2.22
N ALA A 46 20.64 47.50 -1.30
CA ALA A 46 20.03 47.68 0.01
C ALA A 46 18.97 48.80 -0.01
N ASP A 47 18.10 48.72 1.00
CA ASP A 47 17.43 49.85 1.66
C ASP A 47 16.29 50.57 0.91
N GLU A 48 15.04 50.30 1.31
CA GLU A 48 14.07 51.39 1.51
C GLU A 48 12.93 50.97 2.47
N LEU A 49 12.83 51.74 3.55
CA LEU A 49 11.81 51.66 4.60
C LEU A 49 10.48 52.27 4.10
N ALA A 50 9.42 51.45 4.04
CA ALA A 50 8.05 51.95 3.93
C ALA A 50 7.13 51.21 4.89
N VAL A 51 6.72 51.90 5.96
CA VAL A 51 5.64 51.51 6.87
C VAL A 51 4.32 51.55 6.09
N GLN A 52 3.78 50.38 5.78
CA GLN A 52 2.40 50.21 5.34
C GLN A 52 1.66 49.32 6.34
N THR A 53 0.76 49.93 7.09
CA THR A 53 -0.27 49.26 7.89
C THR A 53 -1.33 48.70 6.93
N GLY A 54 -0.99 47.59 6.28
CA GLY A 54 -1.94 46.71 5.61
C GLY A 54 -2.34 45.61 6.58
N THR A 55 -3.63 45.36 6.71
CA THR A 55 -4.17 44.19 7.40
C THR A 55 -3.59 42.93 6.76
N GLU A 56 -2.55 42.37 7.36
CA GLU A 56 -2.00 41.04 7.06
C GLU A 56 -3.12 40.03 7.24
N THR A 57 -3.82 39.74 6.15
CA THR A 57 -4.38 38.42 5.95
C THR A 57 -3.18 37.50 5.95
N THR A 58 -2.92 36.86 7.10
CA THR A 58 -1.96 35.77 7.24
C THR A 58 -2.27 34.75 6.15
N MET A 59 -1.59 34.86 5.02
CA MET A 59 -1.50 33.79 4.05
C MET A 59 -0.70 32.72 4.77
N ILE A 60 -1.42 31.82 5.43
CA ILE A 60 -0.86 30.53 5.84
C ILE A 60 -0.24 29.98 4.56
N PRO A 61 1.09 29.80 4.49
CA PRO A 61 1.70 29.20 3.32
C PRO A 61 1.02 27.85 3.18
N THR A 62 0.23 27.68 2.12
CA THR A 62 -0.33 26.40 1.74
C THR A 62 0.87 25.50 1.56
N LEU A 63 1.13 24.66 2.57
CA LEU A 63 2.21 23.68 2.59
C LEU A 63 2.29 23.08 1.21
N THR A 64 3.40 23.34 0.52
CA THR A 64 3.68 22.84 -0.80
C THR A 64 3.31 21.36 -0.81
N ASN A 65 2.35 20.98 -1.66
CA ASN A 65 1.89 19.60 -1.90
C ASN A 65 3.04 18.80 -2.54
N THR A 66 4.15 18.69 -1.84
CA THR A 66 5.30 17.91 -2.28
C THR A 66 4.93 16.46 -2.04
N PRO A 67 4.95 15.61 -3.08
CA PRO A 67 4.59 14.21 -2.93
C PRO A 67 5.50 13.58 -1.90
N LEU A 68 4.91 12.68 -1.08
CA LEU A 68 5.63 12.02 0.00
C LEU A 68 6.86 11.26 -0.51
N ALA A 69 6.75 10.68 -1.70
CA ALA A 69 7.81 10.00 -2.44
C ALA A 69 7.31 9.77 -3.87
N ASP A 70 8.21 9.39 -4.78
CA ASP A 70 7.81 8.93 -6.12
C ASP A 70 7.26 7.50 -6.08
N VAL A 71 7.80 6.67 -5.19
CA VAL A 71 7.37 5.28 -4.97
C VAL A 71 7.16 5.03 -3.48
N ILE A 72 6.01 4.48 -3.13
CA ILE A 72 5.67 4.04 -1.76
C ILE A 72 5.51 2.53 -1.78
N VAL A 73 6.39 1.82 -1.09
CA VAL A 73 6.19 0.41 -0.75
C VAL A 73 5.38 0.37 0.53
N ILE A 74 4.34 -0.45 0.61
CA ILE A 74 3.44 -0.46 1.78
C ILE A 74 3.55 -1.74 2.59
N ASP A 75 3.47 -1.60 3.91
CA ASP A 75 3.30 -2.73 4.82
C ASP A 75 1.83 -3.17 4.92
N ALA A 76 1.59 -4.40 5.39
CA ALA A 76 0.25 -4.91 5.65
C ALA A 76 -0.50 -4.03 6.67
N SER A 77 0.19 -3.44 7.67
CA SER A 77 -0.41 -2.52 8.62
C SER A 77 -1.14 -1.35 7.94
N VAL A 78 -0.56 -0.78 6.88
CA VAL A 78 -1.13 0.36 6.14
C VAL A 78 -2.43 -0.05 5.44
N LEU A 79 -2.45 -1.23 4.81
CA LEU A 79 -3.67 -1.76 4.18
C LEU A 79 -4.81 -1.98 5.19
N ILE A 80 -4.48 -2.36 6.42
CA ILE A 80 -5.47 -2.65 7.47
C ILE A 80 -5.95 -1.39 8.20
N TYR A 81 -5.04 -0.46 8.50
CA TYR A 81 -5.31 0.65 9.41
C TYR A 81 -5.31 2.02 8.74
N ALA A 82 -4.86 2.16 7.50
CA ALA A 82 -4.77 3.42 6.77
C ALA A 82 -5.11 3.27 5.27
N LEU A 83 -6.19 2.53 4.97
CA LEU A 83 -6.57 2.21 3.59
C LEU A 83 -6.91 3.45 2.75
N GLY A 84 -7.53 4.47 3.34
CA GLY A 84 -7.79 5.72 2.65
C GLY A 84 -6.52 6.51 2.31
N ALA A 85 -5.41 6.34 3.04
CA ALA A 85 -4.12 6.87 2.62
C ALA A 85 -3.65 6.22 1.30
N VAL A 86 -3.77 4.90 1.19
CA VAL A 86 -3.44 4.15 -0.04
C VAL A 86 -4.29 4.66 -1.21
N GLN A 87 -5.60 4.79 -1.01
CA GLN A 87 -6.51 5.32 -2.04
C GLN A 87 -6.11 6.74 -2.47
N ARG A 88 -5.79 7.63 -1.52
CA ARG A 88 -5.33 8.99 -1.85
C ARG A 88 -4.06 8.97 -2.69
N TRP A 89 -3.07 8.16 -2.34
CA TRP A 89 -1.83 8.04 -3.11
C TRP A 89 -2.05 7.44 -4.50
N CYS A 90 -3.03 6.55 -4.66
CA CYS A 90 -3.40 6.01 -5.96
C CYS A 90 -4.05 7.04 -6.90
N HIS A 91 -4.61 8.12 -6.35
CA HIS A 91 -5.32 9.15 -7.11
C HIS A 91 -4.61 10.51 -7.17
N ASP A 92 -3.51 10.70 -6.43
CA ASP A 92 -2.75 11.97 -6.43
C ASP A 92 -2.03 12.24 -7.77
N GLY A 93 -1.84 11.21 -8.60
CA GLY A 93 -1.20 11.29 -9.91
C GLY A 93 0.31 11.50 -9.87
N GLN A 94 0.94 11.49 -8.70
CA GLN A 94 2.36 11.73 -8.50
C GLN A 94 3.07 10.48 -7.98
N THR A 95 2.39 9.69 -7.16
CA THR A 95 2.97 8.57 -6.43
C THR A 95 2.67 7.23 -7.11
N GLN A 96 3.64 6.30 -7.13
CA GLN A 96 3.39 4.90 -7.41
C GLN A 96 3.38 4.08 -6.11
N VAL A 97 2.31 3.33 -5.88
CA VAL A 97 2.16 2.40 -4.76
C VAL A 97 2.58 0.99 -5.18
N VAL A 98 3.43 0.37 -4.38
CA VAL A 98 3.86 -1.03 -4.56
C VAL A 98 3.38 -1.87 -3.38
N ILE A 99 2.65 -2.94 -3.69
CA ILE A 99 2.14 -3.91 -2.72
C ILE A 99 3.10 -5.11 -2.67
N PRO A 100 3.84 -5.35 -1.58
CA PRO A 100 4.62 -6.57 -1.42
C PRO A 100 3.75 -7.82 -1.52
N LEU A 101 4.27 -8.89 -2.13
CA LEU A 101 3.56 -10.17 -2.21
C LEU A 101 3.21 -10.71 -0.82
N GLU A 102 4.08 -10.49 0.16
CA GLU A 102 3.86 -10.92 1.54
C GLU A 102 2.74 -10.15 2.25
N ALA A 103 2.46 -8.91 1.84
CA ALA A 103 1.31 -8.16 2.34
C ALA A 103 0.01 -8.83 1.90
N LEU A 104 -0.05 -9.34 0.66
CA LEU A 104 -1.19 -10.10 0.15
C LEU A 104 -1.39 -11.41 0.91
N ASN A 105 -0.31 -12.17 1.13
CA ASN A 105 -0.35 -13.39 1.95
C ASN A 105 -0.89 -13.11 3.36
N THR A 106 -0.44 -12.00 3.97
CA THR A 106 -0.91 -11.56 5.28
C THR A 106 -2.40 -11.24 5.25
N LEU A 107 -2.89 -10.53 4.23
CA LEU A 107 -4.33 -10.28 4.08
C LEU A 107 -5.12 -11.59 4.00
N ASP A 108 -4.67 -12.58 3.23
CA ASP A 108 -5.38 -13.85 3.08
C ASP A 108 -5.54 -14.61 4.40
N VAL A 109 -4.51 -14.62 5.23
CA VAL A 109 -4.58 -15.18 6.59
C VAL A 109 -5.62 -14.43 7.42
N LEU A 110 -5.59 -13.09 7.39
CA LEU A 110 -6.45 -12.23 8.22
C LEU A 110 -7.92 -12.26 7.81
N LYS A 111 -8.24 -12.50 6.53
CA LYS A 111 -9.64 -12.58 6.03
C LYS A 111 -10.45 -13.70 6.66
N SER A 112 -9.81 -14.73 7.21
CA SER A 112 -10.50 -15.89 7.77
C SER A 112 -11.23 -15.59 9.09
N GLY A 113 -10.87 -14.52 9.80
CA GLY A 113 -11.44 -14.17 11.10
C GLY A 113 -12.80 -13.46 11.05
N THR A 114 -13.41 -13.23 12.21
CA THR A 114 -14.65 -12.43 12.37
C THR A 114 -14.42 -11.10 13.10
N ASN A 115 -13.18 -10.81 13.49
CA ASN A 115 -12.79 -9.57 14.17
C ASN A 115 -12.72 -8.37 13.21
N GLN A 116 -12.53 -7.17 13.75
CA GLN A 116 -12.42 -5.93 12.97
C GLN A 116 -11.24 -5.97 11.99
N THR A 117 -10.13 -6.60 12.36
CA THR A 117 -8.98 -6.80 11.48
C THR A 117 -9.36 -7.61 10.25
N ALA A 118 -10.14 -8.69 10.39
CA ALA A 118 -10.63 -9.48 9.27
C ALA A 118 -11.60 -8.69 8.36
N VAL A 119 -12.47 -7.86 8.94
CA VAL A 119 -13.36 -6.97 8.17
C VAL A 119 -12.55 -5.98 7.33
N ARG A 120 -11.55 -5.32 7.94
CA ARG A 120 -10.64 -4.38 7.27
C ARG A 120 -9.81 -5.08 6.20
N SER A 121 -9.31 -6.28 6.47
CA SER A 121 -8.57 -7.10 5.51
C SER A 121 -9.39 -7.43 4.26
N ARG A 122 -10.67 -7.81 4.42
CA ARG A 122 -11.59 -8.00 3.30
C ARG A 122 -11.83 -6.70 2.52
N ALA A 123 -11.96 -5.57 3.21
CA ALA A 123 -12.14 -4.28 2.55
C ALA A 123 -10.89 -3.89 1.74
N ALA A 124 -9.69 -4.06 2.30
CA ALA A 124 -8.44 -3.82 1.61
C ALA A 124 -8.30 -4.68 0.36
N SER A 125 -8.64 -5.96 0.42
CA SER A 125 -8.58 -6.82 -0.77
C SER A 125 -9.57 -6.45 -1.86
N ARG A 126 -10.78 -5.99 -1.52
CA ARG A 126 -11.72 -5.46 -2.53
C ARG A 126 -11.13 -4.25 -3.25
N VAL A 127 -10.53 -3.31 -2.50
CA VAL A 127 -9.85 -2.15 -3.09
C VAL A 127 -8.69 -2.59 -3.98
N LEU A 128 -7.89 -3.58 -3.56
CA LEU A 128 -6.81 -4.09 -4.38
C LEU A 128 -7.31 -4.79 -5.66
N GLU A 129 -8.40 -5.56 -5.59
CA GLU A 129 -9.02 -6.18 -6.76
C GLU A 129 -9.56 -5.13 -7.76
N GLU A 130 -10.07 -4.01 -7.26
CA GLU A 130 -10.57 -2.91 -8.08
C GLU A 130 -9.44 -2.08 -8.71
N GLU A 131 -8.38 -1.80 -7.97
CA GLU A 131 -7.34 -0.88 -8.39
C GLU A 131 -6.16 -1.57 -9.11
N VAL A 132 -5.71 -2.74 -8.66
CA VAL A 132 -4.53 -3.40 -9.24
C VAL A 132 -4.84 -3.88 -10.66
N GLY A 133 -4.02 -3.43 -11.62
CA GLY A 133 -4.18 -3.74 -13.04
C GLY A 133 -5.08 -2.77 -13.80
N ASN A 134 -5.97 -2.05 -13.09
CA ASN A 134 -6.81 -0.99 -13.67
C ASN A 134 -6.19 0.40 -13.48
N ASN A 135 -5.49 0.62 -12.38
CA ASN A 135 -4.82 1.86 -12.05
C ASN A 135 -3.30 1.70 -12.18
N PRO A 136 -2.63 2.42 -13.11
CA PRO A 136 -1.18 2.30 -13.32
C PRO A 136 -0.33 2.81 -12.13
N ARG A 137 -0.96 3.48 -11.17
CA ARG A 137 -0.33 4.01 -9.95
C ARG A 137 -0.22 2.99 -8.85
N ILE A 138 -0.87 1.84 -8.94
CA ILE A 138 -0.71 0.76 -7.97
C ILE A 138 -0.34 -0.53 -8.68
N ARG A 139 0.65 -1.23 -8.12
CA ARG A 139 1.06 -2.54 -8.64
C ARG A 139 1.46 -3.47 -7.51
N VAL A 140 1.38 -4.75 -7.79
CA VAL A 140 1.94 -5.79 -6.93
C VAL A 140 3.43 -5.95 -7.27
N GLN A 141 4.23 -6.26 -6.26
CA GLN A 141 5.62 -6.67 -6.41
C GLN A 141 5.73 -7.83 -7.42
N ARG A 142 6.74 -7.80 -8.29
CA ARG A 142 7.04 -8.92 -9.20
C ARG A 142 7.71 -10.07 -8.45
N ASP A 143 7.53 -11.30 -8.92
CA ASP A 143 8.11 -12.49 -8.27
C ASP A 143 9.66 -12.45 -8.19
N ASP A 144 10.31 -11.80 -9.15
CA ASP A 144 11.75 -11.60 -9.22
C ASP A 144 12.23 -10.28 -8.58
N ALA A 145 11.30 -9.43 -8.13
CA ALA A 145 11.57 -8.12 -7.57
C ALA A 145 11.88 -8.18 -6.07
N PHE A 146 12.91 -8.93 -5.69
CA PHE A 146 13.37 -9.03 -4.30
C PHE A 146 14.90 -9.06 -4.20
N VAL A 147 15.42 -8.60 -3.07
CA VAL A 147 16.83 -8.81 -2.71
C VAL A 147 16.91 -9.97 -1.71
N PRO A 148 17.81 -10.96 -1.89
CA PRO A 148 17.98 -12.02 -0.89
C PRO A 148 18.38 -11.45 0.48
N TRP A 149 17.73 -11.91 1.55
CA TRP A 149 17.94 -11.38 2.90
C TRP A 149 19.40 -11.42 3.34
N ASP A 150 20.12 -12.49 3.05
CA ASP A 150 21.52 -12.65 3.43
C ASP A 150 22.43 -11.58 2.81
N SER A 151 22.09 -11.10 1.60
CA SER A 151 22.79 -10.00 0.95
C SER A 151 22.55 -8.66 1.66
N ILE A 152 21.38 -8.46 2.23
CA ILE A 152 21.01 -7.25 2.98
C ILE A 152 21.68 -7.28 4.37
N ALA A 153 21.59 -8.42 5.06
CA ALA A 153 22.15 -8.62 6.39
C ALA A 153 23.68 -8.48 6.38
N ALA A 154 24.36 -9.09 5.39
CA ALA A 154 25.81 -9.00 5.25
C ALA A 154 26.29 -7.56 5.02
N LYS A 155 25.62 -6.79 4.15
CA LYS A 155 25.97 -5.37 3.91
C LYS A 155 25.80 -4.50 5.14
N SER A 156 24.79 -4.80 5.96
CA SER A 156 24.50 -4.03 7.18
C SER A 156 25.53 -4.31 8.28
N ALA A 157 26.08 -5.53 8.35
CA ALA A 157 27.16 -5.87 9.26
C ALA A 157 28.47 -5.13 8.94
N THR A 158 28.74 -4.85 7.65
CA THR A 158 29.98 -4.21 7.21
C THR A 158 29.93 -2.67 7.27
N GLY A 159 28.73 -2.07 7.26
CA GLY A 159 28.54 -0.62 7.08
C GLY A 159 28.36 0.21 8.36
N GLY A 160 28.26 -0.41 9.54
CA GLY A 160 28.17 0.32 10.81
C GLY A 160 29.57 0.55 11.39
N ASN A 161 29.83 1.76 11.92
CA ASN A 161 30.93 2.09 12.83
C ASN A 161 30.94 1.15 14.05
N SER A 162 31.30 -0.11 13.82
CA SER A 162 31.45 -1.11 14.85
C SER A 162 32.70 -0.71 15.61
N ILE A 163 32.50 -0.12 16.79
CA ILE A 163 33.57 0.11 17.75
C ILE A 163 34.25 -1.26 17.96
N PRO A 164 35.56 -1.40 17.64
CA PRO A 164 36.20 -2.70 17.43
C PRO A 164 36.37 -3.58 18.67
N ASN A 165 35.68 -3.29 19.78
CA ASN A 165 35.81 -4.03 21.04
C ASN A 165 34.56 -4.06 21.91
N GLN A 166 33.38 -3.67 21.40
CA GLN A 166 32.14 -3.96 22.11
C GLN A 166 31.66 -5.34 21.67
N PRO A 167 31.63 -6.37 22.56
CA PRO A 167 30.97 -7.62 22.23
C PRO A 167 29.47 -7.32 22.13
N ASP A 168 29.02 -6.98 20.93
CA ASP A 168 27.61 -6.83 20.60
C ASP A 168 27.01 -8.25 20.52
N SER A 169 26.92 -8.89 21.69
CA SER A 169 26.36 -10.22 21.89
C SER A 169 24.84 -10.25 21.69
N ARG A 170 24.24 -9.16 21.19
CA ARG A 170 22.81 -9.11 20.91
C ARG A 170 22.43 -9.77 19.58
N TRP A 171 23.37 -9.92 18.63
CA TRP A 171 23.04 -10.36 17.27
C TRP A 171 23.94 -11.45 16.66
N LYS A 172 24.84 -12.07 17.43
CA LYS A 172 25.59 -13.26 16.99
C LYS A 172 24.70 -14.51 17.03
N VAL A 173 23.80 -14.64 16.06
CA VAL A 173 23.20 -15.93 15.70
C VAL A 173 23.19 -16.00 14.17
N GLU A 174 23.78 -17.08 13.65
CA GLU A 174 23.66 -17.51 12.26
C GLU A 174 22.21 -17.32 11.78
N GLY A 175 21.98 -16.46 10.76
CA GLY A 175 20.63 -16.28 10.20
C GLY A 175 19.69 -15.31 10.93
N ALA A 176 20.21 -14.29 11.63
CA ALA A 176 19.54 -13.04 12.07
C ALA A 176 18.03 -13.21 12.34
N GLY A 177 17.64 -13.45 13.59
CA GLY A 177 16.31 -13.87 14.11
C GLY A 177 15.07 -13.02 13.77
N ALA A 178 15.12 -12.24 12.70
CA ALA A 178 14.00 -11.68 11.97
C ALA A 178 13.01 -12.79 11.50
N PRO A 179 11.71 -12.67 11.79
CA PRO A 179 10.67 -13.53 11.23
C PRO A 179 10.63 -13.47 9.70
N GLU A 180 10.28 -14.59 9.07
CA GLU A 180 10.34 -14.78 7.61
C GLU A 180 9.43 -13.80 6.84
N TRP A 181 8.20 -13.62 7.31
CA TRP A 181 7.24 -12.66 6.74
C TRP A 181 7.82 -11.23 6.70
N MET A 182 8.49 -10.81 7.77
CA MET A 182 9.09 -9.48 7.84
C MET A 182 10.29 -9.36 6.89
N LYS A 183 11.12 -10.42 6.79
CA LYS A 183 12.23 -10.45 5.83
C LYS A 183 11.72 -10.19 4.41
N ARG A 184 10.65 -10.87 3.99
CA ARG A 184 10.07 -10.69 2.64
C ARG A 184 9.59 -9.27 2.39
N MET A 185 8.88 -8.67 3.34
CA MET A 185 8.41 -7.28 3.27
C MET A 185 9.58 -6.30 3.06
N VAL A 186 10.62 -6.42 3.89
CA VAL A 186 11.79 -5.54 3.82
C VAL A 186 12.62 -5.79 2.57
N CYS A 187 12.75 -7.04 2.13
CA CYS A 187 13.43 -7.39 0.88
C CYS A 187 12.77 -6.76 -0.36
N CYS A 188 11.43 -6.67 -0.37
CA CYS A 188 10.69 -5.95 -1.40
C CYS A 188 11.08 -4.46 -1.39
N ALA A 189 10.97 -3.81 -0.23
CA ALA A 189 11.30 -2.39 -0.09
C ALA A 189 12.75 -2.08 -0.49
N LYS A 190 13.70 -2.96 -0.12
CA LYS A 190 15.12 -2.81 -0.50
C LYS A 190 15.34 -2.98 -2.00
N TRP A 191 14.62 -3.88 -2.65
CA TRP A 191 14.68 -4.04 -4.10
C TRP A 191 14.18 -2.78 -4.81
N GLU A 192 13.01 -2.27 -4.41
CA GLU A 192 12.42 -1.06 -4.98
C GLU A 192 13.33 0.15 -4.76
N ALA A 193 13.97 0.29 -3.59
CA ALA A 193 14.91 1.38 -3.33
C ALA A 193 16.26 1.25 -4.06
N SER A 194 16.55 0.12 -4.71
CA SER A 194 17.84 -0.12 -5.39
C SER A 194 17.66 -0.59 -6.83
N ALA A 195 17.68 -1.90 -7.07
CA ALA A 195 17.62 -2.49 -8.41
C ALA A 195 16.32 -2.14 -9.17
N GLY A 196 15.22 -1.92 -8.45
CA GLY A 196 13.93 -1.50 -9.00
C GLY A 196 13.86 -0.02 -9.38
N ASN A 197 14.88 0.77 -9.04
CA ASN A 197 14.89 2.21 -9.18
C ASN A 197 16.13 2.73 -9.93
N PRO A 198 16.26 2.42 -11.23
CA PRO A 198 17.36 2.93 -12.05
C PRO A 198 17.29 4.45 -12.24
N ASP A 199 16.10 5.04 -12.11
CA ASP A 199 15.84 6.47 -12.31
C ASP A 199 16.22 7.33 -11.09
N GLY A 200 16.61 6.72 -9.96
CA GLY A 200 16.92 7.43 -8.73
C GLY A 200 15.73 8.13 -8.08
N LYS A 201 14.51 7.65 -8.35
CA LYS A 201 13.26 8.09 -7.71
C LYS A 201 13.35 7.96 -6.19
N ARG A 202 12.69 8.85 -5.44
CA ARG A 202 12.64 8.69 -3.99
C ARG A 202 11.67 7.55 -3.65
N VAL A 203 12.18 6.56 -2.92
CA VAL A 203 11.42 5.38 -2.48
C VAL A 203 11.31 5.38 -0.97
N VAL A 204 10.09 5.28 -0.45
CA VAL A 204 9.83 5.17 0.99
C VAL A 204 9.06 3.90 1.31
N PHE A 205 9.25 3.40 2.52
CA PHE A 205 8.49 2.29 3.07
C PHE A 205 7.45 2.83 4.07
N ALA A 206 6.18 2.80 3.69
CA ALA A 206 5.09 3.24 4.53
C ALA A 206 4.66 2.13 5.51
N VAL A 207 4.57 2.51 6.78
CA VAL A 207 4.19 1.63 7.89
C VAL A 207 3.31 2.43 8.86
N VAL A 208 2.32 1.80 9.50
CA VAL A 208 1.48 2.50 10.48
C VAL A 208 2.27 2.82 11.75
N ASP A 209 1.96 3.94 12.41
CA ASP A 209 2.51 4.21 13.74
C ASP A 209 1.90 3.26 14.78
N ALA A 210 2.74 2.38 15.34
CA ALA A 210 2.34 1.37 16.32
C ALA A 210 1.71 2.00 17.58
N LYS A 211 2.02 3.27 17.89
CA LYS A 211 1.40 4.01 19.00
C LYS A 211 -0.12 4.09 18.90
N ASP A 212 -0.67 4.03 17.68
CA ASP A 212 -2.11 4.09 17.44
C ASP A 212 -2.77 2.70 17.37
N VAL A 213 -1.97 1.64 17.28
CA VAL A 213 -2.44 0.26 17.29
C VAL A 213 -2.58 -0.17 18.75
N ALA A 214 -3.71 0.19 19.36
CA ALA A 214 -4.06 -0.33 20.69
C ALA A 214 -3.84 -1.84 20.73
N ALA A 215 -3.19 -2.32 21.80
CA ALA A 215 -2.81 -3.71 22.00
C ALA A 215 -4.03 -4.62 21.77
N SER A 216 -4.10 -5.18 20.56
CA SER A 216 -5.05 -6.22 20.23
C SER A 216 -4.37 -7.55 20.60
N ALA A 217 -5.13 -8.47 21.18
CA ALA A 217 -4.62 -9.77 21.67
C ALA A 217 -4.84 -10.92 20.67
N GLY A 218 -5.05 -10.57 19.40
CA GLY A 218 -5.21 -11.49 18.29
C GLY A 218 -3.90 -12.20 17.95
N ARG A 219 -4.02 -13.48 17.59
CA ARG A 219 -2.90 -14.35 17.20
C ARG A 219 -2.01 -13.77 16.09
N HIS A 220 -2.56 -12.89 15.26
CA HIS A 220 -1.92 -12.36 14.05
C HIS A 220 -1.62 -10.85 14.14
N ASP A 221 -1.73 -10.24 15.31
CA ASP A 221 -1.63 -8.79 15.43
C ASP A 221 -0.21 -8.28 15.19
N ASN A 222 0.79 -9.10 15.50
CA ASN A 222 2.19 -8.87 15.19
C ASN A 222 2.50 -8.80 13.68
N LEU A 223 1.59 -9.27 12.82
CA LEU A 223 1.73 -9.16 11.37
C LEU A 223 1.28 -7.79 10.83
N VAL A 224 0.54 -7.01 11.65
CA VAL A 224 -0.13 -5.78 11.22
C VAL A 224 0.13 -4.59 12.14
N ASP A 225 0.96 -4.74 13.18
CA ASP A 225 1.36 -3.61 14.04
C ASP A 225 2.34 -2.65 13.35
N GLY A 226 3.10 -3.14 12.37
CA GLY A 226 4.14 -2.41 11.67
C GLY A 226 5.38 -2.09 12.52
N GLU A 227 5.44 -2.47 13.79
CA GLU A 227 6.52 -2.09 14.69
C GLU A 227 7.83 -2.77 14.26
N LEU A 228 7.78 -4.09 14.11
CA LEU A 228 8.95 -4.88 13.75
C LEU A 228 9.47 -4.53 12.34
N VAL A 229 8.56 -4.34 11.39
CA VAL A 229 8.90 -3.95 10.01
C VAL A 229 9.59 -2.58 10.01
N SER A 230 9.06 -1.62 10.77
CA SER A 230 9.64 -0.28 10.87
C SER A 230 11.04 -0.30 11.51
N GLU A 231 11.23 -1.07 12.58
CA GLU A 231 12.52 -1.17 13.28
C GLU A 231 13.58 -1.73 12.33
N TRP A 232 13.29 -2.86 11.68
CA TRP A 232 14.24 -3.50 10.77
C TRP A 232 14.51 -2.66 9.52
N SER A 233 13.49 -2.03 8.96
CA SER A 233 13.66 -1.15 7.81
C SER A 233 14.61 0.01 8.11
N THR A 234 14.45 0.64 9.27
CA THR A 234 15.34 1.73 9.73
C THR A 234 16.78 1.24 9.91
N LYS A 235 16.97 0.07 10.56
CA LYS A 235 18.30 -0.54 10.74
C LYS A 235 19.00 -0.84 9.39
N LEU A 236 18.21 -1.15 8.36
CA LEU A 236 18.69 -1.48 7.03
C LEU A 236 18.83 -0.24 6.12
N GLY A 237 18.69 0.95 6.68
CA GLY A 237 18.84 2.23 5.99
C GLY A 237 17.76 2.48 4.95
N LEU A 238 16.56 1.93 5.14
CA LEU A 238 15.39 2.31 4.34
C LEU A 238 14.75 3.56 4.94
N GLU A 239 14.26 4.43 4.08
CA GLU A 239 13.46 5.58 4.48
C GLU A 239 12.06 5.10 4.86
N VAL A 240 11.70 5.18 6.15
CA VAL A 240 10.40 4.73 6.66
C VAL A 240 9.51 5.94 6.89
N VAL A 241 8.29 5.89 6.36
CA VAL A 241 7.25 6.88 6.67
C VAL A 241 6.21 6.26 7.58
N LYS A 242 5.94 6.94 8.70
CA LYS A 242 4.87 6.58 9.62
C LYS A 242 3.55 7.17 9.16
N VAL A 243 2.54 6.31 9.04
CA VAL A 243 1.20 6.68 8.60
C VAL A 243 0.26 6.61 9.80
N ASP A 244 -0.49 7.68 10.03
CA ASP A 244 -1.48 7.73 11.09
C ASP A 244 -2.59 6.71 10.83
N LYS A 245 -3.03 6.05 11.89
CA LYS A 245 -4.18 5.14 11.80
C LYS A 245 -5.44 5.93 11.53
N GLU A 246 -6.23 5.45 10.57
CA GLU A 246 -7.53 6.01 10.31
C GLU A 246 -8.45 5.79 11.50
N LYS A 247 -9.01 6.91 11.99
CA LYS A 247 -10.06 6.87 13.00
C LYS A 247 -11.20 6.02 12.42
N PRO A 248 -11.68 4.99 13.14
CA PRO A 248 -12.82 4.23 12.69
C PRO A 248 -13.92 5.24 12.40
N THR A 249 -14.32 5.35 11.14
CA THR A 249 -15.45 6.16 10.72
C THR A 249 -16.63 5.64 11.51
N GLY A 250 -16.94 6.34 12.61
CA GLY A 250 -17.92 5.90 13.58
C GLY A 250 -19.18 5.52 12.83
N SER A 251 -19.75 4.37 13.18
CA SER A 251 -21.08 3.98 12.71
C SER A 251 -21.94 5.24 12.71
N PRO A 252 -22.60 5.58 11.58
CA PRO A 252 -23.28 6.86 11.42
C PRO A 252 -24.10 7.09 12.68
N THR A 253 -23.73 8.12 13.44
CA THR A 253 -24.31 8.38 14.76
C THR A 253 -25.82 8.35 14.59
N LYS A 254 -26.44 7.34 15.20
CA LYS A 254 -27.87 7.06 15.21
C LYS A 254 -28.58 8.25 15.87
N GLY A 255 -28.72 9.33 15.13
CA GLY A 255 -29.07 10.65 15.68
C GLY A 255 -29.28 11.69 14.60
N GLU A 256 -28.57 11.62 13.47
CA GLU A 256 -28.88 12.47 12.32
C GLU A 256 -29.98 11.83 11.46
N ARG A 257 -31.12 11.54 12.12
CA ARG A 257 -32.40 11.42 11.46
C ARG A 257 -32.68 12.82 10.92
N ARG A 258 -32.19 13.11 9.71
CA ARG A 258 -32.62 14.28 8.94
C ARG A 258 -34.14 14.31 9.03
N THR A 259 -34.65 15.21 9.86
CA THR A 259 -36.03 15.64 9.85
C THR A 259 -36.23 16.25 8.48
N ARG A 260 -36.61 15.40 7.52
CA ARG A 260 -37.12 15.78 6.21
C ARG A 260 -38.52 16.33 6.48
N GLY A 261 -38.56 17.50 7.13
CA GLY A 261 -39.71 18.38 7.13
C GLY A 261 -39.83 18.91 5.70
N GLY A 262 -40.91 18.53 5.04
CA GLY A 262 -41.15 18.86 3.64
C GLY A 262 -42.21 17.96 3.07
N GLY A 263 -43.42 18.04 3.62
CA GLY A 263 -44.60 17.45 3.01
C GLY A 263 -44.75 17.97 1.58
N LYS A 264 -44.91 17.05 0.64
CA LYS A 264 -45.55 17.30 -0.65
C LYS A 264 -46.63 16.23 -0.84
N PRO A 265 -47.82 16.63 -1.30
CA PRO A 265 -49.00 15.78 -1.33
C PRO A 265 -48.87 14.65 -2.36
N THR A 266 -49.46 13.53 -1.98
CA THR A 266 -49.75 12.33 -2.79
C THR A 266 -50.48 12.71 -4.09
N PRO A 267 -49.94 12.38 -5.28
CA PRO A 267 -50.77 12.21 -6.45
C PRO A 267 -51.47 10.84 -6.40
N ALA A 268 -52.77 10.85 -6.70
CA ALA A 268 -53.61 9.66 -6.75
C ALA A 268 -53.05 8.60 -7.72
N ILE A 269 -53.02 7.37 -7.24
CA ILE A 269 -52.65 6.18 -8.01
C ILE A 269 -53.85 5.81 -8.89
N THR A 270 -53.76 6.12 -10.18
CA THR A 270 -54.60 5.47 -11.21
C THR A 270 -53.99 4.10 -11.50
N ALA A 271 -54.77 3.05 -11.26
CA ALA A 271 -54.37 1.67 -11.50
C ALA A 271 -54.12 1.40 -13.00
N PRO A 272 -52.98 0.81 -13.39
CA PRO A 272 -52.81 0.28 -14.74
C PRO A 272 -53.55 -1.06 -14.92
N PRO A 273 -54.09 -1.34 -16.12
CA PRO A 273 -54.82 -2.57 -16.41
C PRO A 273 -53.89 -3.80 -16.42
N ALA A 274 -54.48 -4.94 -16.06
CA ALA A 274 -53.84 -6.24 -15.91
C ALA A 274 -53.09 -6.71 -17.18
N GLY A 275 -51.79 -6.46 -17.21
CA GLY A 275 -50.86 -7.06 -18.17
C GLY A 275 -50.35 -8.40 -17.66
N LYS A 276 -50.45 -9.44 -18.51
CA LYS A 276 -50.02 -10.81 -18.23
C LYS A 276 -48.54 -10.87 -17.83
N VAL A 277 -48.29 -11.39 -16.63
CA VAL A 277 -46.95 -11.73 -16.14
C VAL A 277 -46.52 -13.07 -16.76
N ILE A 278 -45.57 -13.04 -17.70
CA ILE A 278 -44.90 -14.24 -18.21
C ILE A 278 -43.72 -14.52 -17.28
N ARG A 279 -43.83 -15.59 -16.49
CA ARG A 279 -42.71 -16.17 -15.74
C ARG A 279 -41.84 -16.97 -16.70
N VAL A 280 -40.67 -16.43 -17.04
CA VAL A 280 -39.63 -17.19 -17.75
C VAL A 280 -38.94 -18.07 -16.71
N LEU A 281 -39.27 -19.36 -16.71
CA LEU A 281 -38.54 -20.39 -15.98
C LEU A 281 -37.22 -20.64 -16.72
N ALA A 282 -36.11 -20.47 -16.02
CA ALA A 282 -34.80 -20.90 -16.47
C ALA A 282 -34.74 -22.43 -16.45
N ARG A 283 -35.15 -23.08 -17.54
CA ARG A 283 -34.71 -24.42 -17.95
C ARG A 283 -35.03 -24.58 -19.43
N GLY A 284 -33.98 -24.67 -20.23
CA GLY A 284 -34.07 -24.81 -21.68
C GLY A 284 -34.56 -26.18 -22.08
N GLU A 285 -35.87 -26.32 -22.25
CA GLU A 285 -36.46 -27.39 -23.06
C GLU A 285 -37.45 -26.79 -24.06
N LYS A 286 -37.19 -27.08 -25.33
CA LYS A 286 -37.93 -26.63 -26.51
C LYS A 286 -39.06 -27.65 -26.76
N LEU A 287 -40.32 -27.21 -26.74
CA LEU A 287 -41.45 -28.01 -27.20
C LEU A 287 -41.86 -27.53 -28.61
N GLU A 288 -41.86 -28.44 -29.57
CA GLU A 288 -42.35 -28.24 -30.93
C GLU A 288 -43.90 -28.30 -30.95
N PRO A 289 -44.57 -27.52 -31.81
CA PRO A 289 -46.03 -27.54 -31.91
C PRO A 289 -46.53 -28.61 -32.90
N GLU A 290 -47.63 -29.30 -32.53
CA GLU A 290 -48.57 -29.91 -33.49
C GLU A 290 -49.61 -28.87 -33.97
#